data_AF-A0A376FFL3-F1
#
_entry.id   AF-A0A376FFL3-F1
#
_cell.length_a   1.000
_cell.length_b   1.000
_cell.length_c   1.000
_cell.angle_alpha   90.00
_cell.angle_beta   90.00
_cell.angle_gamma   90.00
#
_symmetry.space_group_name_H-M   'P 1'
#
loop_
_entity.id
_entity.type
_entity.pdbx_description
1 polymer ?
#
loop_
_entity_poly.entity_id
_entity_poly.type
_entity_poly.pdbx_seq_one_letter_code
_entity_poly.pdbx_strand_id
1 'polypeptide(L)'
;MALDVELVGFSGSLLPNDATNQGELDANVFQHRPFLAEDNKAHGYKLVAVANTFVFPMAGYSRKIKAVSDLKDGATIAIPNDPTNLGRALLLLQKEKLITLKPDTGLLPTALDITANPKQLKIMELEGAQLPRVLDDPKVDVAIISTTYIQQTGLSPVHDSVFIEDKNSPYVNIVVTREDNKDAENVEGIYPVVSVA
;
A
#
# COMPACT_ATOMS: atom_id res chain seq x y z
N MET A 1 -16.97 24.96 14.13
CA MET A 1 -17.35 24.14 15.30
C MET A 1 -16.23 23.14 15.55
N ALA A 2 -15.99 22.72 16.80
CA ALA A 2 -15.08 21.62 17.05
C ALA A 2 -15.81 20.32 16.68
N LEU A 3 -15.34 19.63 15.65
CA LEU A 3 -15.84 18.31 15.27
C LEU A 3 -15.33 17.30 16.31
N ASP A 4 -16.23 16.53 16.89
CA ASP A 4 -15.85 15.38 17.73
C ASP A 4 -15.65 14.18 16.80
N VAL A 5 -14.41 13.66 16.75
CA VAL A 5 -14.01 12.61 15.81
C VAL A 5 -13.66 11.36 16.59
N GLU A 6 -14.44 10.30 16.37
CA GLU A 6 -14.14 8.96 16.88
C GLU A 6 -13.23 8.22 15.89
N LEU A 7 -12.05 7.78 16.36
CA LEU A 7 -11.10 7.02 15.55
C LEU A 7 -11.33 5.52 15.75
N VAL A 8 -11.73 4.84 14.67
CA VAL A 8 -11.86 3.38 14.63
C VAL A 8 -10.64 2.76 13.96
N GLY A 9 -9.88 1.97 14.72
CA GLY A 9 -8.67 1.30 14.22
C GLY A 9 -8.98 -0.03 13.52
N PHE A 10 -8.38 -0.24 12.35
CA PHE A 10 -8.46 -1.51 11.60
C PHE A 10 -7.12 -2.24 11.64
N SER A 11 -7.15 -3.57 11.61
CA SER A 11 -5.95 -4.40 11.58
C SER A 11 -6.17 -5.70 10.84
N GLY A 12 -5.06 -6.30 10.36
CA GLY A 12 -5.13 -7.53 9.58
C GLY A 12 -5.80 -7.31 8.23
N SER A 13 -6.63 -8.26 7.82
CA SER A 13 -7.31 -8.26 6.51
C SER A 13 -8.66 -7.51 6.52
N LEU A 14 -9.11 -7.01 7.67
CA LEU A 14 -10.29 -6.17 7.76
C LEU A 14 -9.94 -4.75 7.31
N LEU A 15 -10.58 -4.29 6.24
CA LEU A 15 -10.38 -2.95 5.66
C LEU A 15 -11.66 -2.11 5.81
N PRO A 16 -11.55 -0.79 5.97
CA PRO A 16 -12.68 0.05 6.38
C PRO A 16 -13.70 0.33 5.26
N ASN A 17 -13.46 -0.08 4.00
CA ASN A 17 -14.36 0.23 2.89
C ASN A 17 -15.77 -0.35 3.07
N ASP A 18 -15.89 -1.60 3.54
CA ASP A 18 -17.20 -2.20 3.79
C ASP A 18 -17.97 -1.44 4.88
N ALA A 19 -17.33 -1.17 6.01
CA ALA A 19 -17.92 -0.37 7.10
C ALA A 19 -18.31 1.06 6.65
N THR A 20 -17.47 1.73 5.85
CA THR A 20 -17.81 3.03 5.25
C THR A 20 -19.01 2.91 4.30
N ASN A 21 -19.04 1.88 3.46
CA ASN A 21 -20.13 1.65 2.51
C ASN A 21 -21.47 1.33 3.22
N GLN A 22 -21.42 0.62 4.34
CA GLN A 22 -22.60 0.28 5.15
C GLN A 22 -23.13 1.44 6.01
N GLY A 23 -22.40 2.55 6.10
CA GLY A 23 -22.80 3.68 6.94
C GLY A 23 -22.29 3.62 8.37
N GLU A 24 -21.48 2.62 8.72
CA GLU A 24 -20.88 2.47 10.06
C GLU A 24 -19.75 3.48 10.28
N LEU A 25 -19.07 3.91 9.21
CA LEU A 25 -18.08 4.99 9.23
C LEU A 25 -18.50 6.11 8.29
N ASP A 26 -18.31 7.36 8.70
CA ASP A 26 -18.54 8.53 7.82
C ASP A 26 -17.48 8.64 6.72
N ALA A 27 -16.23 8.32 7.04
CA ALA A 27 -15.10 8.37 6.14
C ALA A 27 -14.02 7.33 6.52
N ASN A 28 -13.10 7.04 5.60
CA ASN A 28 -11.88 6.31 5.88
C ASN A 28 -10.65 6.94 5.19
N VAL A 29 -9.46 6.66 5.74
CA VAL A 29 -8.17 7.20 5.26
C VAL A 29 -7.09 6.12 5.35
N PHE A 30 -7.06 5.19 4.39
CA PHE A 30 -6.08 4.08 4.38
C PHE A 30 -5.55 3.70 3.00
N GLN A 31 -6.13 4.24 1.94
CA GLN A 31 -6.00 3.75 0.57
C GLN A 31 -5.64 4.87 -0.40
N HIS A 32 -5.25 4.48 -1.61
CA HIS A 32 -5.02 5.36 -2.75
C HIS A 32 -6.05 5.14 -3.86
N ARG A 33 -6.14 6.08 -4.81
CA ARG A 33 -7.12 6.05 -5.91
C ARG A 33 -7.16 4.74 -6.71
N PRO A 34 -6.02 4.12 -7.09
CA PRO A 34 -6.06 2.83 -7.78
C PRO A 34 -6.76 1.73 -6.98
N PHE A 35 -6.55 1.69 -5.66
CA PHE A 35 -7.15 0.68 -4.78
C PHE A 35 -8.65 0.92 -4.66
N LEU A 36 -9.06 2.18 -4.41
CA LEU A 36 -10.48 2.55 -4.38
C LEU A 36 -11.22 2.15 -5.67
N ALA A 37 -10.61 2.38 -6.83
CA ALA A 37 -11.20 2.05 -8.11
C ALA A 37 -11.40 0.53 -8.29
N GLU A 38 -10.39 -0.28 -7.98
CA GLU A 38 -10.50 -1.74 -8.05
C GLU A 38 -11.46 -2.30 -6.99
N ASP A 39 -11.47 -1.74 -5.78
CA ASP A 39 -12.33 -2.23 -4.70
C ASP A 39 -13.82 -1.88 -4.96
N ASN A 40 -14.11 -0.67 -5.46
CA ASN A 40 -15.44 -0.30 -5.95
C ASN A 40 -15.90 -1.23 -7.06
N LYS A 41 -15.02 -1.56 -8.01
CA LYS A 41 -15.33 -2.46 -9.12
C LYS A 41 -15.59 -3.90 -8.65
N ALA A 42 -14.81 -4.38 -7.69
CA ALA A 42 -14.92 -5.75 -7.17
C ALA A 42 -16.18 -5.96 -6.32
N HIS A 43 -16.55 -4.98 -5.50
CA HIS A 43 -17.62 -5.12 -4.51
C HIS A 43 -18.89 -4.34 -4.84
N GLY A 44 -18.89 -3.52 -5.90
CA GLY A 44 -20.03 -2.69 -6.29
C GLY A 44 -20.29 -1.50 -5.35
N TYR A 45 -19.28 -1.10 -4.58
CA TYR A 45 -19.38 0.06 -3.69
C TYR A 45 -19.55 1.37 -4.46
N LYS A 46 -20.14 2.36 -3.79
CA LYS A 46 -20.27 3.75 -4.27
C LYS A 46 -19.47 4.70 -3.40
N LEU A 47 -18.20 4.34 -3.18
CA LEU A 47 -17.28 5.15 -2.41
C LEU A 47 -16.53 6.13 -3.32
N VAL A 48 -16.26 7.33 -2.82
CA VAL A 48 -15.58 8.39 -3.58
C VAL A 48 -14.48 9.06 -2.77
N ALA A 49 -13.43 9.46 -3.48
CA ALA A 49 -12.33 10.22 -2.91
C ALA A 49 -12.71 11.71 -2.81
N VAL A 50 -12.74 12.24 -1.59
CA VAL A 50 -13.16 13.62 -1.32
C VAL A 50 -11.98 14.57 -1.05
N ALA A 51 -10.83 14.03 -0.61
CA ALA A 51 -9.61 14.79 -0.42
C ALA A 51 -8.35 13.93 -0.60
N ASN A 52 -7.21 14.56 -0.86
CA ASN A 52 -5.89 13.93 -0.79
C ASN A 52 -5.27 14.21 0.59
N THR A 53 -4.41 13.31 1.05
CA THR A 53 -3.62 13.45 2.28
C THR A 53 -2.13 13.47 1.94
N PHE A 54 -1.37 12.47 2.40
CA PHE A 54 0.06 12.31 2.14
C PHE A 54 0.35 11.03 1.36
N VAL A 55 1.54 10.98 0.76
CA VAL A 55 2.07 9.72 0.25
C VAL A 55 2.64 8.94 1.44
N PHE A 56 1.99 7.84 1.79
CA PHE A 56 2.59 6.82 2.64
C PHE A 56 3.41 5.85 1.76
N PRO A 57 4.74 5.88 1.85
CA PRO A 57 5.58 5.13 0.94
C PRO A 57 5.43 3.63 1.15
N MET A 58 5.62 2.88 0.08
CA MET A 58 5.87 1.44 0.13
C MET A 58 7.38 1.23 0.21
N ALA A 59 7.83 0.27 1.01
CA ALA A 59 9.26 0.03 1.18
C ALA A 59 9.59 -1.46 1.23
N GLY A 60 10.78 -1.82 0.78
CA GLY A 60 11.36 -3.14 0.98
C GLY A 60 12.07 -3.22 2.33
N TYR A 61 11.73 -4.21 3.15
CA TYR A 61 12.31 -4.44 4.47
C TYR A 61 12.99 -5.81 4.51
N SER A 62 14.03 -5.94 5.33
CA SER A 62 14.75 -7.20 5.50
C SER A 62 15.31 -7.35 6.92
N ARG A 63 15.29 -8.60 7.42
CA ARG A 63 16.07 -8.99 8.61
C ARG A 63 17.49 -9.44 8.29
N LYS A 64 17.80 -9.67 7.01
CA LYS A 64 19.05 -10.31 6.56
C LYS A 64 20.03 -9.35 5.89
N ILE A 65 19.52 -8.32 5.24
CA ILE A 65 20.33 -7.35 4.49
C ILE A 65 19.98 -5.92 4.87
N LYS A 66 20.91 -4.99 4.64
CA LYS A 66 20.72 -3.55 4.93
C LYS A 66 20.70 -2.68 3.67
N ALA A 67 21.26 -3.18 2.56
CA ALA A 67 21.30 -2.46 1.30
C ALA A 67 20.89 -3.37 0.13
N VAL A 68 20.32 -2.77 -0.92
CA VAL A 68 19.94 -3.49 -2.16
C VAL A 68 21.13 -4.24 -2.77
N SER A 69 22.34 -3.69 -2.64
CA SER A 69 23.58 -4.31 -3.13
C SER A 69 23.90 -5.66 -2.49
N ASP A 70 23.38 -5.93 -1.30
CA ASP A 70 23.62 -7.18 -0.57
C ASP A 70 22.68 -8.31 -1.04
N LEU A 71 21.71 -7.99 -1.90
CA LEU A 71 20.73 -8.94 -2.41
C LEU A 71 21.41 -9.99 -3.31
N LYS A 72 21.35 -11.24 -2.89
CA LYS A 72 21.95 -12.38 -3.58
C LYS A 72 21.08 -12.84 -4.75
N ASP A 73 21.72 -13.55 -5.69
CA ASP A 73 20.99 -14.20 -6.76
C ASP A 73 20.09 -15.32 -6.19
N GLY A 74 18.90 -15.49 -6.74
CA GLY A 74 17.90 -16.44 -6.27
C GLY A 74 17.13 -16.02 -5.01
N ALA A 75 17.35 -14.79 -4.52
CA ALA A 75 16.69 -14.26 -3.33
C ALA A 75 15.16 -14.21 -3.49
N THR A 76 14.45 -14.44 -2.39
CA THR A 76 12.99 -14.40 -2.35
C THR A 76 12.51 -13.00 -1.94
N ILE A 77 11.66 -12.42 -2.77
CA ILE A 77 11.00 -11.13 -2.52
C ILE A 77 9.51 -11.39 -2.29
N ALA A 78 9.04 -11.16 -1.07
CA ALA A 78 7.63 -11.21 -0.73
C ALA A 78 6.95 -9.89 -1.10
N ILE A 79 5.83 -9.94 -1.82
CA ILE A 79 5.06 -8.76 -2.27
C ILE A 79 3.56 -8.98 -2.01
N PRO A 80 2.76 -7.90 -1.92
CA PRO A 80 1.31 -8.02 -1.82
C PRO A 80 0.70 -8.67 -3.07
N ASN A 81 -0.41 -9.39 -2.89
CA ASN A 81 -1.11 -10.12 -3.93
C ASN A 81 -2.37 -9.42 -4.45
N ASP A 82 -2.80 -8.30 -3.86
CA ASP A 82 -3.86 -7.48 -4.44
C ASP A 82 -3.35 -6.76 -5.69
N PRO A 83 -4.14 -6.65 -6.78
CA PRO A 83 -3.64 -6.20 -8.08
C PRO A 83 -2.90 -4.86 -8.04
N THR A 84 -3.40 -3.93 -7.23
CA THR A 84 -2.88 -2.55 -7.20
C THR A 84 -1.55 -2.46 -6.47
N ASN A 85 -1.42 -3.10 -5.29
CA ASN A 85 -0.18 -3.07 -4.55
C ASN A 85 0.84 -4.06 -5.11
N LEU A 86 0.42 -5.16 -5.75
CA LEU A 86 1.28 -6.05 -6.52
C LEU A 86 1.97 -5.24 -7.63
N GLY A 87 1.18 -4.52 -8.43
CA GLY A 87 1.70 -3.66 -9.49
C GLY A 87 2.65 -2.59 -8.96
N ARG A 88 2.27 -1.92 -7.86
CA ARG A 88 3.12 -0.95 -7.15
C ARG A 88 4.46 -1.55 -6.71
N ALA A 89 4.46 -2.74 -6.12
CA ALA A 89 5.68 -3.43 -5.67
C ALA A 89 6.59 -3.80 -6.84
N LEU A 90 6.04 -4.28 -7.95
CA LEU A 90 6.80 -4.58 -9.17
C LEU A 90 7.41 -3.32 -9.80
N LEU A 91 6.67 -2.21 -9.83
CA LEU A 91 7.18 -0.92 -10.30
C LEU A 91 8.32 -0.40 -9.41
N LEU A 92 8.22 -0.61 -8.09
CA LEU A 92 9.31 -0.29 -7.17
C LEU A 92 10.54 -1.15 -7.43
N LEU A 93 10.39 -2.47 -7.62
CA LEU A 93 11.50 -3.35 -8.00
C LEU A 93 12.16 -2.93 -9.33
N GLN A 94 11.36 -2.52 -10.32
CA GLN A 94 11.88 -1.99 -11.58
C GLN A 94 12.68 -0.69 -11.37
N LYS A 95 12.18 0.21 -10.52
CA LYS A 95 12.86 1.47 -10.19
C LYS A 95 14.21 1.24 -9.52
N GLU A 96 14.29 0.24 -8.66
CA GLU A 96 15.54 -0.23 -8.04
C GLU A 96 16.43 -1.05 -9.00
N LYS A 97 16.03 -1.18 -10.28
CA LYS A 97 16.74 -1.91 -11.34
C LYS A 97 16.97 -3.39 -11.02
N LEU A 98 16.11 -3.97 -10.18
CA LEU A 98 16.15 -5.38 -9.80
C LEU A 98 15.48 -6.27 -10.85
N ILE A 99 14.47 -5.74 -11.53
CA ILE A 99 13.76 -6.37 -12.64
C ILE A 99 13.52 -5.36 -13.76
N THR A 100 13.09 -5.83 -14.92
CA THR A 100 12.52 -5.00 -15.99
C THR A 100 11.15 -5.53 -16.31
N LEU A 101 10.18 -4.63 -16.46
CA LEU A 101 8.81 -4.94 -16.85
C LEU A 101 8.62 -4.63 -18.35
N LYS A 102 7.58 -5.23 -18.94
CA LYS A 102 7.10 -4.82 -20.27
C LYS A 102 6.74 -3.32 -20.25
N PRO A 103 6.99 -2.60 -21.35
CA PRO A 103 6.52 -1.23 -21.49
C PRO A 103 4.98 -1.18 -21.44
N ASP A 104 4.44 0.00 -21.13
CA ASP A 104 3.01 0.30 -21.20
C ASP A 104 2.09 -0.55 -20.30
N THR A 105 2.64 -1.14 -19.23
CA THR A 105 1.90 -1.92 -18.22
C THR A 105 1.06 -1.05 -17.27
N GLY A 106 1.24 0.27 -17.29
CA GLY A 106 0.53 1.20 -16.42
C GLY A 106 0.83 0.96 -14.94
N LEU A 107 -0.21 1.01 -14.09
CA LEU A 107 -0.11 0.80 -12.65
C LEU A 107 -0.43 -0.62 -12.19
N LEU A 108 -0.75 -1.53 -13.12
CA LEU A 108 -1.18 -2.89 -12.81
C LEU A 108 -0.31 -3.97 -13.51
N PRO A 109 1.04 -3.84 -13.54
CA PRO A 109 1.87 -4.93 -14.01
C PRO A 109 1.70 -6.17 -13.13
N THR A 110 1.91 -7.35 -13.71
CA THR A 110 1.94 -8.63 -13.01
C THR A 110 3.33 -9.28 -13.11
N ALA A 111 3.57 -10.37 -12.37
CA ALA A 111 4.81 -11.13 -12.51
C ALA A 111 5.04 -11.67 -13.95
N LEU A 112 3.96 -11.84 -14.74
CA LEU A 112 4.02 -12.23 -16.16
C LEU A 112 4.56 -11.13 -17.07
N ASP A 113 4.68 -9.91 -16.56
CA ASP A 113 5.21 -8.76 -17.29
C ASP A 113 6.70 -8.54 -17.05
N ILE A 114 7.35 -9.37 -16.23
CA ILE A 114 8.80 -9.32 -16.03
C ILE A 114 9.52 -9.83 -17.29
N THR A 115 10.26 -8.94 -17.96
CA THR A 115 11.06 -9.25 -19.16
C THR A 115 12.53 -9.51 -18.85
N ALA A 116 13.04 -8.97 -17.74
CA ALA A 116 14.39 -9.25 -17.26
C ALA A 116 14.42 -9.41 -15.75
N ASN A 117 15.12 -10.44 -15.27
CA ASN A 117 15.33 -10.74 -13.86
C ASN A 117 16.77 -11.27 -13.68
N PRO A 118 17.80 -10.41 -13.78
CA PRO A 118 19.21 -10.83 -13.83
C PRO A 118 19.66 -11.56 -12.57
N LYS A 119 19.07 -11.22 -11.41
CA LYS A 119 19.32 -11.88 -10.12
C LYS A 119 18.47 -13.13 -9.90
N GLN A 120 17.64 -13.55 -10.86
CA GLN A 120 16.74 -14.70 -10.73
C GLN A 120 15.90 -14.65 -9.44
N LEU A 121 15.43 -13.46 -9.07
CA LEU A 121 14.62 -13.23 -7.88
C LEU A 121 13.35 -14.06 -7.93
N LYS A 122 12.96 -14.65 -6.80
CA LYS A 122 11.72 -15.40 -6.65
C LYS A 122 10.67 -14.48 -6.06
N ILE A 123 9.61 -14.21 -6.81
CA ILE A 123 8.50 -13.39 -6.35
C ILE A 123 7.52 -14.29 -5.59
N MET A 124 7.25 -13.94 -4.34
CA MET A 124 6.29 -14.62 -3.47
C MET A 124 5.14 -13.66 -3.18
N GLU A 125 3.96 -13.97 -3.71
CA GLU A 125 2.77 -13.13 -3.54
C GLU A 125 1.98 -13.58 -2.30
N LEU A 126 1.67 -12.64 -1.41
CA LEU A 126 0.96 -12.88 -0.15
C LEU A 126 -0.05 -11.77 0.12
N GLU A 127 -1.01 -12.03 0.99
CA GLU A 127 -1.88 -10.96 1.48
C GLU A 127 -1.05 -9.89 2.21
N GLY A 128 -1.34 -8.61 1.96
CA GLY A 128 -0.55 -7.49 2.51
C GLY A 128 -0.39 -7.54 4.03
N ALA A 129 -1.44 -7.94 4.75
CA ALA A 129 -1.45 -8.09 6.20
C ALA A 129 -0.50 -9.19 6.73
N GLN A 130 -0.09 -10.13 5.89
CA GLN A 130 0.83 -11.21 6.25
C GLN A 130 2.30 -10.82 6.09
N LEU A 131 2.59 -9.83 5.24
CA LEU A 131 3.95 -9.44 4.89
C LEU A 131 4.83 -9.01 6.08
N PRO A 132 4.33 -8.30 7.10
CA PRO A 132 5.13 -8.01 8.28
C PRO A 132 5.69 -9.25 8.98
N ARG A 133 4.91 -10.35 9.03
CA ARG A 133 5.30 -11.58 9.74
C ARG A 133 6.32 -12.40 8.97
N VAL A 134 6.30 -12.33 7.63
CA VAL A 134 7.25 -13.11 6.82
C VAL A 134 8.66 -12.51 6.81
N LEU A 135 8.88 -11.34 7.41
CA LEU A 135 10.22 -10.79 7.62
C LEU A 135 11.12 -11.73 8.43
N ASP A 136 10.53 -12.52 9.33
CA ASP A 136 11.25 -13.48 10.16
C ASP A 136 11.29 -14.90 9.52
N ASP A 137 10.69 -15.10 8.34
CA ASP A 137 10.78 -16.36 7.61
C ASP A 137 12.19 -16.54 7.01
N PRO A 138 12.91 -17.63 7.33
CA PRO A 138 14.25 -17.87 6.79
C PRO A 138 14.30 -18.00 5.26
N LYS A 139 13.17 -18.19 4.57
CA LYS A 139 13.08 -18.24 3.10
C LYS A 139 12.90 -16.87 2.45
N VAL A 140 12.47 -15.85 3.20
CA VAL A 140 12.21 -14.50 2.67
C VAL A 140 13.45 -13.63 2.89
N ASP A 141 13.93 -12.99 1.83
CA ASP A 141 15.10 -12.12 1.92
C ASP A 141 14.70 -10.65 2.01
N VAL A 142 13.63 -10.26 1.31
CA VAL A 142 13.01 -8.93 1.42
C VAL A 142 11.49 -9.10 1.37
N ALA A 143 10.76 -8.33 2.18
CA ALA A 143 9.32 -8.14 2.00
C ALA A 143 9.03 -6.68 1.64
N ILE A 144 8.24 -6.45 0.58
CA ILE A 144 7.82 -5.11 0.16
C ILE A 144 6.46 -4.82 0.80
N ILE A 145 6.44 -3.88 1.74
CA ILE A 145 5.30 -3.67 2.65
C ILE A 145 4.80 -2.22 2.50
N SER A 146 3.47 -2.06 2.41
CA SER A 146 2.84 -0.75 2.56
C SER A 146 2.93 -0.26 4.00
N THR A 147 3.12 1.04 4.20
CA THR A 147 3.15 1.66 5.54
C THR A 147 1.90 1.31 6.38
N THR A 148 0.74 1.07 5.75
CA THR A 148 -0.49 0.61 6.42
C THR A 148 -0.27 -0.61 7.32
N TYR A 149 0.61 -1.53 6.92
CA TYR A 149 0.85 -2.79 7.65
C TYR A 149 2.11 -2.77 8.53
N ILE A 150 2.95 -1.75 8.41
CA ILE A 150 4.26 -1.73 9.10
C ILE A 150 4.16 -1.23 10.55
N GLN A 151 3.11 -0.47 10.90
CA GLN A 151 2.97 0.19 12.21
C GLN A 151 3.09 -0.80 13.39
N GLN A 152 2.56 -2.02 13.24
CA GLN A 152 2.61 -3.05 14.29
C GLN A 152 4.02 -3.63 14.53
N THR A 153 4.96 -3.39 13.62
CA THR A 153 6.33 -3.92 13.70
C THR A 153 7.30 -2.99 14.41
N GLY A 154 6.93 -1.71 14.59
CA GLY A 154 7.82 -0.66 15.06
C GLY A 154 8.90 -0.22 14.05
N LEU A 155 8.88 -0.74 12.82
CA LEU A 155 9.82 -0.34 11.76
C LEU A 155 9.43 1.00 11.14
N SER A 156 10.41 1.86 10.92
CA SER A 156 10.28 3.10 10.17
C SER A 156 10.64 2.87 8.70
N PRO A 157 9.78 3.26 7.73
CA PRO A 157 10.15 3.25 6.32
C PRO A 157 11.46 3.98 6.03
N VAL A 158 11.71 5.12 6.69
CA VAL A 158 12.88 5.96 6.39
C VAL A 158 14.17 5.40 7.00
N HIS A 159 14.09 4.74 8.16
CA HIS A 159 15.28 4.29 8.89
C HIS A 159 15.59 2.81 8.70
N ASP A 160 14.57 1.97 8.47
CA ASP A 160 14.70 0.51 8.50
C ASP A 160 14.47 -0.16 7.15
N SER A 161 14.13 0.58 6.10
CA SER A 161 13.98 0.02 4.75
C SER A 161 15.33 -0.23 4.07
N VAL A 162 15.38 -1.27 3.26
CA VAL A 162 16.47 -1.56 2.31
C VAL A 162 16.36 -0.65 1.09
N PHE A 163 15.13 -0.36 0.67
CA PHE A 163 14.78 0.59 -0.39
C PHE A 163 13.34 1.09 -0.16
N ILE A 164 13.03 2.29 -0.66
CA ILE A 164 11.77 2.98 -0.38
C ILE A 164 11.23 3.70 -1.61
N GLU A 165 9.92 3.66 -1.79
CA GLU A 165 9.23 4.46 -2.79
C GLU A 165 9.49 5.96 -2.56
N ASP A 166 9.71 6.71 -3.64
CA ASP A 166 9.93 8.15 -3.52
C ASP A 166 8.62 8.92 -3.31
N LYS A 167 8.77 10.21 -3.03
CA LYS A 167 7.63 11.11 -2.79
C LYS A 167 6.80 11.39 -4.05
N ASN A 168 7.33 11.14 -5.24
CA ASN A 168 6.67 11.37 -6.52
C ASN A 168 5.89 10.12 -6.92
N SER A 169 4.89 9.79 -6.10
CA SER A 169 4.12 8.56 -6.18
C SER A 169 2.68 8.84 -6.62
N PRO A 170 2.11 8.07 -7.56
CA PRO A 170 0.68 8.16 -7.91
C PRO A 170 -0.22 7.60 -6.80
N TYR A 171 0.35 7.07 -5.72
CA TYR A 171 -0.32 6.37 -4.63
C TYR A 171 -0.54 7.26 -3.40
N VAL A 172 -0.84 8.55 -3.62
CA VAL A 172 -1.27 9.47 -2.55
C VAL A 172 -2.48 8.87 -1.82
N ASN A 173 -2.43 8.87 -0.48
CA ASN A 173 -3.58 8.43 0.30
C ASN A 173 -4.70 9.45 0.21
N ILE A 174 -5.93 8.96 0.28
CA ILE A 174 -7.13 9.75 0.08
C ILE A 174 -8.10 9.57 1.24
N VAL A 175 -8.87 10.61 1.50
CA VAL A 175 -10.08 10.53 2.31
C VAL A 175 -11.18 9.99 1.41
N VAL A 176 -11.84 8.93 1.87
CA VAL A 176 -12.90 8.25 1.13
C VAL A 176 -14.18 8.27 1.95
N THR A 177 -15.30 8.58 1.31
CA THR A 177 -16.64 8.57 1.89
C THR A 177 -17.61 7.83 0.97
N ARG A 178 -18.87 7.69 1.38
CA ARG A 178 -19.93 7.33 0.44
C ARG A 178 -20.24 8.52 -0.47
N GLU A 179 -20.72 8.23 -1.67
CA GLU A 179 -21.19 9.26 -2.61
C GLU A 179 -22.31 10.13 -2.01
N ASP A 180 -23.15 9.55 -1.14
CA ASP A 180 -24.32 10.23 -0.57
C ASP A 180 -24.00 11.14 0.64
N ASN A 181 -22.83 11.02 1.25
CA ASN A 181 -22.41 11.85 2.39
C ASN A 181 -21.17 12.71 2.11
N LYS A 182 -20.66 12.73 0.86
CA LYS A 182 -19.41 13.44 0.49
C LYS A 182 -19.43 14.95 0.77
N ASP A 183 -20.61 15.57 0.73
CA ASP A 183 -20.82 17.01 0.94
C ASP A 183 -21.40 17.32 2.34
N ALA A 184 -21.38 16.36 3.26
CA ALA A 184 -21.88 16.55 4.61
C ALA A 184 -20.92 17.44 5.44
N GLU A 185 -21.46 18.31 6.29
CA GLU A 185 -20.66 19.26 7.09
C GLU A 185 -19.63 18.56 7.98
N ASN A 186 -19.95 17.37 8.50
CA ASN A 186 -19.01 16.55 9.26
C ASN A 186 -17.85 16.04 8.39
N VAL A 187 -18.09 15.71 7.12
CA VAL A 187 -17.05 15.27 6.16
C VAL A 187 -16.11 16.41 5.80
N GLU A 188 -16.63 17.60 5.51
CA GLU A 188 -15.78 18.78 5.28
C GLU A 188 -14.91 19.10 6.51
N GLY A 189 -15.47 18.88 7.72
CA GLY A 189 -14.77 19.04 8.98
C GLY A 189 -13.64 18.04 9.23
N ILE A 190 -13.54 16.94 8.47
CA ILE A 190 -12.46 15.94 8.61
C ILE A 190 -11.16 16.43 7.97
N TYR A 191 -11.22 17.28 6.93
CA TYR A 191 -10.04 17.67 6.14
C TYR A 191 -8.91 18.30 6.98
N PRO A 192 -9.18 19.20 7.94
CA PRO A 192 -8.13 19.76 8.80
C PRO A 192 -7.50 18.73 9.75
N VAL A 193 -8.22 17.66 10.11
CA VAL A 193 -7.73 16.62 11.03
C VAL A 193 -6.74 15.70 10.33
N VAL A 194 -7.03 15.32 9.09
CA VAL A 194 -6.23 14.37 8.30
C VAL A 194 -5.07 15.02 7.54
N SER A 195 -5.05 16.35 7.44
CA SER A 195 -3.99 17.12 6.78
C SER A 195 -2.84 17.51 7.72
N VAL A 196 -2.93 17.19 9.01
CA VAL A 196 -1.97 17.61 10.05
C VAL A 196 -1.26 16.41 10.71
N ALA A 197 -1.68 15.18 10.41
CA ALA A 197 -1.10 13.93 10.92
C ALA A 197 0.06 13.41 10.04
#